data_AF-A0A381XA01-F1
#
_entry.id   AF-A0A381XA01-F1
#
_cell.length_a   1.000
_cell.length_b   1.000
_cell.length_c   1.000
_cell.angle_alpha   90.00
_cell.angle_beta   90.00
_cell.angle_gamma   90.00
#
_symmetry.space_group_name_H-M   'P 1'
#
loop_
_entity.id
_entity.type
_entity.pdbx_description
1 polymer ?
#
loop_
_entity_poly.entity_id
_entity_poly.type
_entity_poly.pdbx_seq_one_letter_code
_entity_poly.pdbx_strand_id
1 'polypeptide(L)'
;MSGYLQRRTFAIISHPDAGKTTLTEKLLLFGGAIKMAGAVKGRKAARHATADWMRLEQERGISVTSSVMQFAYEGRVVNLLDTPGHEDFSEDTYRTLTAVDSALMVIDAAKGVEERTIKLMEVCQLRKTPIMTFINKSDRDGREPIELIDEIET
;
A
#
# COMPACT_ATOMS: atom_id res chain seq x y z
N MET A 1 -28.93 -15.56 6.40
CA MET A 1 -27.62 -15.20 5.80
C MET A 1 -27.10 -13.98 6.55
N SER A 2 -25.94 -14.10 7.20
CA SER A 2 -25.46 -13.08 8.13
C SER A 2 -25.17 -11.77 7.39
N GLY A 3 -25.87 -10.69 7.77
CA GLY A 3 -25.82 -9.36 7.14
C GLY A 3 -24.55 -8.56 7.38
N TYR A 4 -23.40 -9.23 7.58
CA TYR A 4 -22.11 -8.57 7.72
C TYR A 4 -21.40 -8.53 6.38
N LEU A 5 -21.12 -7.33 5.88
CA LEU A 5 -20.16 -7.15 4.77
C LEU A 5 -18.84 -7.80 5.17
N GLN A 6 -18.32 -8.68 4.31
CA GLN A 6 -17.05 -9.34 4.58
C GLN A 6 -15.93 -8.30 4.60
N ARG A 7 -15.16 -8.28 5.68
CA ARG A 7 -14.02 -7.37 5.85
C ARG A 7 -12.79 -7.95 5.18
N ARG A 8 -11.94 -7.06 4.64
CA ARG A 8 -10.63 -7.35 4.08
C ARG A 8 -9.66 -6.32 4.64
N THR A 9 -8.80 -6.72 5.57
CA THR A 9 -7.82 -5.84 6.20
C THR A 9 -6.43 -6.22 5.70
N PHE A 10 -5.77 -5.32 4.99
CA PHE A 10 -4.44 -5.59 4.44
C PHE A 10 -3.54 -4.35 4.47
N ALA A 11 -2.24 -4.57 4.40
CA ALA A 11 -1.23 -3.53 4.23
C ALA A 11 -0.56 -3.64 2.87
N ILE A 12 -0.10 -2.53 2.30
CA ILE A 12 0.77 -2.55 1.12
C ILE A 12 2.22 -2.48 1.58
N ILE A 13 3.01 -3.48 1.22
CA ILE A 13 4.45 -3.54 1.50
C ILE A 13 5.24 -3.33 0.22
N SER A 14 6.27 -2.49 0.25
CA SER A 14 7.11 -2.25 -0.92
C SER A 14 8.43 -1.60 -0.54
N HIS A 15 9.41 -1.69 -1.43
CA HIS A 15 10.56 -0.78 -1.41
C HIS A 15 10.12 0.67 -1.70
N PRO A 16 10.86 1.70 -1.23
CA PRO A 16 10.74 3.06 -1.72
C PRO A 16 10.60 3.13 -3.24
N ASP A 17 9.75 4.04 -3.71
CA ASP A 17 9.51 4.29 -5.14
C ASP A 17 8.94 3.13 -5.97
N ALA A 18 8.68 1.94 -5.41
CA ALA A 18 8.04 0.83 -6.14
C ALA A 18 6.60 1.16 -6.59
N GLY A 19 5.97 2.17 -5.97
CA GLY A 19 4.71 2.76 -6.42
C GLY A 19 3.51 2.57 -5.48
N LYS A 20 3.75 2.20 -4.21
CA LYS A 20 2.73 2.08 -3.15
C LYS A 20 1.70 3.22 -3.16
N THR A 21 2.14 4.47 -3.09
CA THR A 21 1.23 5.63 -3.08
C THR A 21 0.34 5.71 -4.32
N THR A 22 0.89 5.42 -5.50
CA THR A 22 0.10 5.40 -6.75
C THR A 22 -0.96 4.30 -6.71
N LEU A 23 -0.59 3.11 -6.22
CA LEU A 23 -1.51 1.98 -6.09
C LEU A 23 -2.63 2.27 -5.08
N THR A 24 -2.28 2.82 -3.92
CA THR A 24 -3.24 3.27 -2.89
C THR A 24 -4.27 4.22 -3.47
N GLU A 25 -3.84 5.25 -4.23
CA GLU A 25 -4.77 6.18 -4.89
C GLU A 25 -5.73 5.48 -5.85
N LYS A 26 -5.24 4.51 -6.63
CA LYS A 26 -6.09 3.76 -7.56
C LYS A 26 -7.09 2.88 -6.83
N LEU A 27 -6.69 2.21 -5.75
CA LEU A 27 -7.59 1.42 -4.91
C LEU A 27 -8.70 2.29 -4.31
N LEU A 28 -8.36 3.47 -3.79
CA LEU A 28 -9.33 4.44 -3.27
C LEU A 28 -10.30 4.93 -4.36
N LEU A 29 -9.79 5.17 -5.57
CA LEU A 29 -10.62 5.57 -6.71
C LEU A 29 -11.61 4.46 -7.08
N PHE A 30 -11.16 3.21 -7.16
CA PHE A 30 -12.01 2.06 -7.43
C PHE A 30 -13.06 1.83 -6.33
N GLY A 31 -12.71 2.12 -5.08
CA GLY A 31 -13.63 2.10 -3.94
C GLY A 31 -14.58 3.29 -3.86
N GLY A 32 -14.51 4.25 -4.80
CA GLY A 32 -15.30 5.48 -4.77
C GLY A 32 -14.97 6.42 -3.60
N ALA A 33 -13.90 6.15 -2.84
CA ALA A 33 -13.48 6.95 -1.69
C ALA A 33 -12.85 8.29 -2.12
N ILE A 34 -12.33 8.36 -3.34
CA ILE A 34 -11.89 9.59 -3.98
C ILE A 34 -12.51 9.72 -5.37
N LYS A 35 -12.79 10.95 -5.81
CA LYS A 35 -13.39 11.22 -7.12
C LYS A 35 -12.38 11.23 -8.28
N MET A 36 -11.08 11.36 -7.98
CA MET A 36 -10.01 11.44 -8.99
C MET A 36 -8.69 10.89 -8.43
N ALA A 37 -8.03 10.00 -9.17
CA ALA A 37 -6.68 9.53 -8.84
C ALA A 37 -5.66 10.67 -9.03
N GLY A 38 -4.62 10.73 -8.19
CA GLY A 38 -3.71 11.87 -8.10
C GLY A 38 -4.12 12.93 -7.08
N ALA A 39 -5.26 12.76 -6.38
CA ALA A 39 -5.68 13.65 -5.30
C ALA A 39 -4.77 13.56 -4.04
N VAL A 40 -4.04 12.45 -3.85
CA VAL A 40 -3.06 12.29 -2.77
C VAL A 40 -1.69 12.85 -3.20
N LYS A 41 -1.35 12.75 -4.49
CA LYS A 41 -0.14 13.34 -5.09
C LYS A 41 -0.27 14.82 -5.48
N GLY A 42 -1.49 15.36 -5.54
CA GLY A 42 -1.85 16.66 -6.09
C GLY A 42 -1.47 17.86 -5.23
N ARG A 43 -0.16 18.12 -5.07
CA ARG A 43 0.40 19.28 -4.36
C ARG A 43 0.03 20.67 -4.92
N LYS A 44 -0.75 20.81 -5.99
CA LYS A 44 -0.93 22.13 -6.66
C LYS A 44 -2.26 22.45 -7.33
N ALA A 45 -3.28 21.57 -7.32
CA ALA A 45 -4.54 21.88 -7.99
C ALA A 45 -5.78 21.45 -7.17
N ALA A 46 -6.33 22.44 -6.47
CA ALA A 46 -7.76 22.69 -6.24
C ALA A 46 -8.70 21.53 -5.76
N ARG A 47 -9.11 21.68 -4.49
CA ARG A 47 -10.46 21.51 -3.90
C ARG A 47 -10.88 20.20 -3.18
N HIS A 48 -10.91 20.33 -1.84
CA HIS A 48 -12.09 20.33 -0.93
C HIS A 48 -12.85 19.05 -0.52
N ALA A 49 -12.27 17.85 -0.51
CA ALA A 49 -12.86 16.79 0.33
C ALA A 49 -11.84 15.88 1.02
N THR A 50 -10.76 15.53 0.33
CA THR A 50 -9.63 14.77 0.89
C THR A 50 -8.52 15.67 1.43
N ALA A 51 -8.60 16.98 1.16
CA ALA A 51 -7.60 17.97 1.53
C ALA A 51 -7.48 18.18 3.04
N ASP A 52 -8.52 17.94 3.83
CA ASP A 52 -8.49 18.28 5.25
C ASP A 52 -7.66 17.31 6.10
N TRP A 53 -7.55 16.03 5.72
CA TRP A 53 -6.74 15.07 6.48
C TRP A 53 -5.24 15.30 6.28
N MET A 54 -4.81 15.45 5.02
CA MET A 54 -3.39 15.67 4.68
C MET A 54 -2.92 17.09 5.04
N ARG A 55 -3.81 18.09 4.98
CA ARG A 55 -3.49 19.46 5.41
C ARG A 55 -3.33 19.54 6.93
N LEU A 56 -4.09 18.76 7.70
CA LEU A 56 -3.92 18.65 9.16
C LEU A 56 -2.57 18.03 9.54
N GLU A 57 -2.10 17.01 8.79
CA GLU A 57 -0.77 16.42 8.99
C GLU A 57 0.35 17.42 8.68
N GLN A 58 0.22 18.16 7.58
CA GLN A 58 1.21 19.14 7.15
C GLN A 58 1.24 20.40 8.05
N GLU A 59 0.09 20.87 8.53
CA GLU A 59 -0.01 22.01 9.47
C GLU A 59 0.53 21.68 10.86
N ARG A 60 0.54 20.41 11.26
CA ARG A 60 1.06 19.98 12.56
C ARG A 60 2.50 19.45 12.53
N GLY A 61 3.09 19.26 11.34
CA GLY A 61 4.46 18.75 11.20
C GLY A 61 4.64 17.33 11.74
N ILE A 62 3.56 16.56 11.85
CA ILE A 62 3.55 15.21 12.42
C ILE A 62 3.42 14.25 11.23
N SER A 63 4.47 13.51 10.92
CA SER A 63 4.34 12.28 10.13
C SER A 63 3.62 11.27 11.03
N VAL A 64 2.28 11.23 10.97
CA VAL A 64 1.50 10.35 11.84
C VAL A 64 1.63 8.93 11.31
N THR A 65 2.45 8.15 12.02
CA THR A 65 2.34 6.71 12.21
C THR A 65 1.09 6.07 11.58
N SER A 66 1.31 5.31 10.48
CA SER A 66 0.36 4.40 9.83
C SER A 66 -1.08 4.92 9.66
N SER A 67 -1.40 5.53 8.51
CA SER A 67 -2.78 5.92 8.19
C SER A 67 -3.63 4.70 7.80
N VAL A 68 -4.84 4.63 8.35
CA VAL A 68 -5.84 3.59 8.02
C VAL A 68 -6.87 4.21 7.07
N MET A 69 -7.06 3.60 5.91
CA MET A 69 -8.06 3.99 4.92
C MET A 69 -9.12 2.91 4.79
N GLN A 70 -10.40 3.29 4.86
CA GLN A 70 -11.51 2.35 4.70
C GLN A 70 -12.38 2.73 3.49
N PHE A 71 -12.72 1.76 2.66
CA PHE A 71 -13.61 1.95 1.52
C PHE A 71 -14.41 0.68 1.20
N ALA A 72 -15.53 0.83 0.51
CA ALA A 72 -16.34 -0.28 0.05
C ALA A 72 -15.91 -0.70 -1.37
N TYR A 73 -15.79 -2.00 -1.62
CA TYR A 73 -15.51 -2.53 -2.96
C TYR A 73 -16.24 -3.86 -3.15
N GLU A 74 -17.09 -3.96 -4.18
CA GLU A 74 -17.83 -5.19 -4.53
C GLU A 74 -18.52 -5.89 -3.33
N GLY A 75 -19.27 -5.13 -2.52
CA GLY A 75 -19.98 -5.68 -1.36
C GLY A 75 -19.06 -6.12 -0.20
N ARG A 76 -17.82 -5.63 -0.16
CA ARG A 76 -16.84 -5.88 0.91
C ARG A 76 -16.38 -4.56 1.51
N VAL A 77 -15.99 -4.61 2.78
CA VAL A 77 -15.34 -3.47 3.46
C VAL A 77 -13.84 -3.70 3.43
N VAL A 78 -13.12 -2.82 2.74
CA VAL A 78 -11.67 -2.87 2.64
C VAL A 78 -11.07 -1.91 3.67
N ASN A 79 -10.17 -2.40 4.49
CA ASN A 79 -9.34 -1.62 5.39
C ASN A 79 -7.88 -1.72 4.90
N LEU A 80 -7.37 -0.62 4.36
CA LEU A 80 -6.02 -0.51 3.86
C LEU A 80 -5.16 0.24 4.89
N LEU A 81 -4.13 -0.43 5.40
CA LEU A 81 -3.15 0.17 6.30
C LEU A 81 -1.91 0.58 5.49
N ASP A 82 -1.57 1.86 5.50
CA ASP A 82 -0.39 2.36 4.78
C ASP A 82 0.87 2.23 5.66
N THR A 83 1.84 1.42 5.23
CA THR A 83 3.15 1.33 5.93
C THR A 83 4.05 2.48 5.47
N PRO A 84 4.69 3.27 6.36
CA PRO A 84 5.59 4.34 5.96
C PRO A 84 6.71 3.85 5.01
N GLY A 85 6.87 4.52 3.86
CA GLY A 85 7.70 4.02 2.77
C GLY A 85 9.09 4.63 2.65
N HIS A 86 9.34 5.83 3.18
CA HIS A 86 10.47 6.64 2.74
C HIS A 86 11.65 6.72 3.73
N GLU A 87 11.41 6.87 5.04
CA GLU A 87 12.52 7.08 6.00
C GLU A 87 12.35 6.32 7.33
N ASP A 88 11.12 6.08 7.78
CA ASP A 88 10.86 5.41 9.06
C ASP A 88 10.54 3.92 8.90
N PHE A 89 11.54 3.11 8.54
CA PHE A 89 11.44 1.67 8.77
C PHE A 89 11.62 1.41 10.28
N SER A 90 10.58 1.73 11.04
CA SER A 90 10.52 1.67 12.50
C SER A 90 9.71 0.47 12.98
N GLU A 91 9.63 0.30 14.31
CA GLU A 91 8.70 -0.60 14.98
C GLU A 91 7.25 -0.43 14.50
N ASP A 92 6.86 0.75 14.03
CA ASP A 92 5.51 1.05 13.56
C ASP A 92 5.15 0.29 12.29
N THR A 93 6.13 0.03 11.40
CA THR A 93 5.90 -0.80 10.21
C THR A 93 5.62 -2.25 10.62
N TYR A 94 6.36 -2.77 11.60
CA TYR A 94 6.11 -4.11 12.13
C TYR A 94 4.77 -4.19 12.86
N ARG A 95 4.39 -3.17 13.63
CA ARG A 95 3.08 -3.08 14.30
C ARG A 95 1.93 -2.97 13.30
N THR A 96 2.13 -2.27 12.19
CA THR A 96 1.12 -2.21 11.12
C THR A 96 0.86 -3.60 10.55
N LEU A 97 1.93 -4.36 10.30
CA LEU A 97 1.82 -5.75 9.82
C LEU A 97 1.24 -6.70 10.86
N THR A 98 1.21 -6.32 12.15
CA THR A 98 0.54 -7.16 13.15
C THR A 98 -0.97 -7.01 13.17
N ALA A 99 -1.49 -5.92 12.59
CA ALA A 99 -2.90 -5.55 12.59
C ALA A 99 -3.66 -5.95 11.31
N VAL A 100 -3.00 -6.65 10.37
CA VAL A 100 -3.58 -7.03 9.07
C VAL A 100 -3.74 -8.54 8.92
N ASP A 101 -4.73 -8.94 8.11
CA ASP A 101 -5.00 -10.35 7.80
C ASP A 101 -4.16 -10.84 6.61
N SER A 102 -3.68 -9.92 5.77
CA SER A 102 -2.88 -10.20 4.55
C SER A 102 -2.03 -8.98 4.16
N ALA A 103 -1.08 -9.18 3.26
CA ALA A 103 -0.27 -8.10 2.69
C ALA A 103 -0.32 -8.12 1.16
N LEU A 104 -0.24 -6.93 0.55
CA LEU A 104 -0.07 -6.72 -0.88
C LEU A 104 1.35 -6.21 -1.13
N MET A 105 2.21 -7.06 -1.68
CA MET A 105 3.58 -6.73 -2.02
C MET A 105 3.65 -6.07 -3.39
N VAL A 106 4.28 -4.89 -3.46
CA VAL A 106 4.47 -4.15 -4.71
C VAL A 106 5.94 -4.16 -5.09
N ILE A 107 6.23 -4.67 -6.29
CA ILE A 107 7.57 -4.78 -6.86
C ILE A 107 7.66 -3.90 -8.09
N ASP A 108 8.77 -3.19 -8.27
CA ASP A 108 9.08 -2.46 -9.50
C ASP A 108 9.61 -3.45 -10.56
N ALA A 109 8.94 -3.55 -11.71
CA ALA A 109 9.33 -4.47 -12.79
C ALA A 109 10.78 -4.28 -13.27
N ALA A 110 11.33 -3.06 -13.19
CA ALA A 110 12.69 -2.78 -13.62
C ALA A 110 13.74 -3.18 -12.58
N LYS A 111 13.37 -3.21 -11.30
CA LYS A 111 14.31 -3.44 -10.20
C LYS A 111 14.22 -4.85 -9.61
N GLY A 112 13.03 -5.43 -9.58
CA GLY A 112 12.77 -6.71 -8.92
C GLY A 112 12.75 -6.60 -7.39
N VAL A 113 13.21 -7.65 -6.72
CA VAL A 113 13.23 -7.74 -5.26
C VAL A 113 14.38 -6.89 -4.70
N GLU A 114 14.03 -5.86 -3.93
CA GLU A 114 14.99 -4.96 -3.26
C GLU A 114 15.11 -5.28 -1.75
N GLU A 115 16.15 -4.78 -1.09
CA GLU A 115 16.48 -5.08 0.32
C GLU A 115 15.29 -4.89 1.30
N ARG A 116 14.51 -3.83 1.13
CA ARG A 116 13.33 -3.57 1.97
C ARG A 116 12.20 -4.56 1.72
N THR A 117 12.05 -5.04 0.48
CA THR A 117 11.06 -6.07 0.13
C THR A 117 11.35 -7.35 0.92
N ILE A 118 12.62 -7.75 1.00
CA ILE A 118 13.08 -8.92 1.78
C ILE A 118 12.75 -8.74 3.27
N LYS A 119 13.14 -7.62 3.88
CA LYS A 119 12.86 -7.34 5.30
C LYS A 119 11.36 -7.35 5.64
N LEU A 120 10.52 -6.81 4.76
CA LEU A 120 9.07 -6.81 4.93
C LEU A 120 8.48 -8.22 4.76
N MET A 121 9.04 -9.01 3.85
CA MET A 121 8.65 -10.41 3.64
C MET A 121 8.99 -11.26 4.86
N GLU A 122 10.17 -11.12 5.46
CA GLU A 122 10.56 -11.82 6.69
C GLU A 122 9.52 -11.62 7.81
N VAL A 123 9.05 -10.38 8.00
CA VAL A 123 8.01 -10.06 9.00
C VAL A 123 6.69 -10.75 8.69
N CYS A 124 6.28 -10.75 7.43
CA CYS A 124 5.05 -11.43 7.00
C CYS A 124 5.17 -12.95 7.19
N GLN A 125 6.33 -13.53 6.89
CA GLN A 125 6.62 -14.96 7.08
C GLN A 125 6.54 -15.37 8.56
N LEU A 126 7.10 -14.56 9.47
CA LEU A 126 7.03 -14.82 10.93
C LEU A 126 5.59 -14.98 11.44
N ARG A 127 4.63 -14.33 10.79
CA ARG A 127 3.20 -14.39 11.14
C ARG A 127 2.37 -15.28 10.22
N LYS A 128 3.00 -15.92 9.22
CA LYS A 128 2.32 -16.66 8.15
C LYS A 128 1.25 -15.81 7.45
N THR A 129 1.49 -14.51 7.34
CA THR A 129 0.60 -13.56 6.68
C THR A 129 0.55 -13.89 5.18
N PRO A 130 -0.62 -14.17 4.58
CA PRO A 130 -0.74 -14.37 3.14
C PRO A 130 -0.30 -13.12 2.37
N ILE A 131 0.50 -13.32 1.32
CA ILE A 131 1.02 -12.25 0.47
C ILE A 131 0.44 -12.38 -0.94
N MET A 132 -0.11 -11.30 -1.46
CA MET A 132 -0.38 -11.13 -2.89
C MET A 132 0.70 -10.25 -3.48
N THR A 133 1.22 -10.57 -4.66
CA THR A 133 2.28 -9.77 -5.32
C THR A 133 1.73 -9.04 -6.53
N PHE A 134 2.10 -7.76 -6.66
CA PHE A 134 1.79 -6.91 -7.80
C PHE A 134 3.09 -6.35 -8.39
N ILE A 135 3.41 -6.79 -9.61
CA ILE A 135 4.51 -6.23 -10.41
C ILE A 135 4.01 -4.92 -11.03
N ASN A 136 4.64 -3.81 -10.67
CA ASN A 136 4.28 -2.46 -11.07
C ASN A 136 5.26 -1.89 -12.10
N LYS A 137 4.88 -0.79 -12.75
CA LYS A 137 5.67 -0.08 -13.77
C LYS A 137 5.94 -0.87 -15.05
N SER A 138 5.02 -1.77 -15.42
CA SER A 138 5.06 -2.51 -16.70
C SER A 138 4.87 -1.60 -17.93
N ASP A 139 4.63 -0.30 -17.75
CA ASP A 139 4.68 0.73 -18.79
C ASP A 139 6.10 1.11 -19.22
N ARG A 140 7.13 0.62 -18.51
CA ARG A 140 8.55 0.90 -18.76
C ARG A 140 9.29 -0.39 -19.11
N ASP A 141 10.48 -0.24 -19.68
CA ASP A 141 11.41 -1.35 -19.84
C ASP A 141 11.71 -1.96 -18.46
N GLY A 142 11.49 -3.26 -18.35
CA GLY A 142 11.63 -4.02 -17.11
C GLY A 142 12.41 -5.31 -17.33
N ARG A 143 12.64 -6.04 -16.23
CA ARG A 143 13.22 -7.38 -16.26
C ARG A 143 12.23 -8.38 -16.84
N GLU A 144 12.71 -9.54 -17.24
CA GLU A 144 11.87 -10.59 -17.81
C GLU A 144 10.93 -11.16 -16.72
N PRO A 145 9.61 -11.36 -17.00
CA PRO A 145 8.65 -11.82 -15.99
C PRO A 145 8.97 -13.12 -15.25
N ILE A 146 9.52 -14.13 -15.93
CA ILE A 146 9.99 -15.39 -15.35
C ILE A 146 11.17 -15.14 -14.41
N GLU A 147 12.14 -14.31 -14.80
CA GLU A 147 13.25 -13.93 -13.90
C GLU A 147 12.75 -13.22 -12.63
N LEU A 148 11.71 -12.40 -12.75
CA LEU A 148 11.07 -11.75 -11.59
C LEU A 148 10.36 -12.76 -10.68
N ILE A 149 9.70 -13.78 -11.25
CA ILE A 149 9.07 -14.85 -10.47
C ILE A 149 10.13 -15.67 -9.74
N ASP A 150 11.19 -16.08 -10.44
CA ASP A 150 12.30 -16.84 -9.85
C ASP A 150 12.93 -16.09 -8.66
N GLU A 151 13.10 -14.77 -8.79
CA GLU A 151 13.63 -13.91 -7.72
C GLU A 151 12.66 -13.78 -6.53
N ILE A 152 11.34 -13.84 -6.75
CA ILE A 152 10.33 -13.80 -5.68
C ILE A 152 10.25 -15.14 -4.93
N GLU A 153 10.52 -16.25 -5.61
CA GLU A 153 10.49 -17.60 -5.02
C GLU A 153 11.71 -17.92 -4.15
N THR A 154 12.85 -17.24 -4.37
CA THR A 154 14.14 -17.48 -3.71
C THR A 154 14.26 -16.77 -2.37
#